data_AF-A0A8T6DUC5-F1
#
_entry.id   AF-A0A8T6DUC5-F1
#
_cell.length_a   1.000
_cell.length_b   1.000
_cell.length_c   1.000
_cell.angle_alpha   90.00
_cell.angle_beta   90.00
_cell.angle_gamma   90.00
#
_symmetry.space_group_name_H-M   'P 1'
#
loop_
_entity.id
_entity.type
_entity.pdbx_description
1 polymer ?
#
loop_
_entity_poly.entity_id
_entity_poly.type
_entity_poly.pdbx_seq_one_letter_code
_entity_poly.pdbx_strand_id
1 'polypeptide(L)'
;MDGLKGYMVRVGSLELGTVIFWMLFWLANGLAKLIPGVHVGVQFAEKGNPFTGTLDKMGWGTGLGEFAYYFTGVVELLVGLIFTWALVQFIMRTGPAARQPWILLGLFVSVIIFAVFAFSNVVTASRPTPLIWHTTYFGVVGVSWLVIVGQGMWSRASGSDE
;
A
#
# COMPACT_ATOMS: atom_id res chain seq x y z
N MET A 1 12.92 6.35 34.34
CA MET A 1 12.64 7.30 33.24
C MET A 1 13.35 6.92 31.93
N ASP A 2 14.45 6.17 31.95
CA ASP A 2 15.17 5.77 30.72
C ASP A 2 14.45 4.73 29.85
N GLY A 3 13.64 3.86 30.46
CA GLY A 3 12.83 2.88 29.71
C GLY A 3 11.80 3.52 28.78
N LEU A 4 11.15 4.59 29.21
CA LEU A 4 10.10 5.29 28.43
C LEU A 4 10.68 5.95 27.17
N LYS A 5 11.85 6.59 27.27
CA LYS A 5 12.54 7.19 26.11
C LYS A 5 12.98 6.13 25.10
N GLY A 6 13.50 5.00 25.56
CA GLY A 6 13.87 3.88 24.67
C GLY A 6 12.69 3.29 23.92
N TYR A 7 11.51 3.20 24.56
CA TYR A 7 10.28 2.72 23.92
C TYR A 7 9.71 3.72 22.91
N MET A 8 9.69 5.03 23.22
CA MET A 8 9.22 6.05 22.26
C MET A 8 10.04 6.07 20.97
N VAL A 9 11.36 5.88 21.06
CA VAL A 9 12.24 5.77 19.89
C VAL A 9 11.90 4.53 19.05
N ARG A 10 11.58 3.40 19.69
CA ARG A 10 11.13 2.19 18.99
C ARG A 10 9.73 2.34 18.37
N VAL A 11 8.84 3.09 19.01
CA VAL A 11 7.48 3.33 18.51
C VAL A 11 7.50 4.17 17.23
N GLY A 12 8.24 5.29 17.21
CA GLY A 12 8.43 6.09 15.99
C GLY A 12 9.09 5.29 14.85
N SER A 13 9.94 4.30 15.18
CA SER A 13 10.60 3.47 14.18
C SER A 13 9.65 2.52 13.42
N LEU A 14 8.55 2.07 14.05
CA LEU A 14 7.58 1.19 13.40
C LEU A 14 6.63 1.96 12.47
N GLU A 15 6.16 3.15 12.87
CA GLU A 15 5.37 4.02 11.97
C GLU A 15 6.20 4.38 10.73
N LEU A 16 7.45 4.79 10.94
CA LEU A 16 8.38 5.12 9.86
C LEU A 16 8.65 3.93 8.94
N GLY A 17 8.91 2.75 9.52
CA GLY A 17 9.10 1.52 8.75
C GLY A 17 7.88 1.16 7.90
N THR A 18 6.68 1.33 8.45
CA THR A 18 5.40 1.12 7.75
C THR A 18 5.27 2.08 6.56
N VAL A 19 5.57 3.37 6.77
CA VAL A 19 5.52 4.38 5.70
C VAL A 19 6.51 4.08 4.58
N ILE A 20 7.76 3.78 4.92
CA ILE A 20 8.81 3.47 3.93
C ILE A 20 8.43 2.21 3.12
N PHE A 21 7.97 1.16 3.80
CA PHE A 21 7.55 -0.08 3.15
C PHE A 21 6.44 0.19 2.13
N TRP A 22 5.35 0.85 2.54
CA TRP A 22 4.21 1.08 1.65
C TRP A 22 4.53 2.09 0.54
N MET A 23 5.35 3.11 0.82
CA MET A 23 5.86 4.02 -0.20
C MET A 23 6.58 3.25 -1.31
N LEU A 24 7.59 2.46 -0.94
CA LEU A 24 8.38 1.71 -1.91
C LEU A 24 7.53 0.68 -2.66
N PHE A 25 6.64 -0.02 -1.95
CA PHE A 25 5.73 -1.00 -2.53
C PHE A 25 4.85 -0.38 -3.63
N TRP A 26 4.18 0.73 -3.32
CA TRP A 26 3.25 1.37 -4.26
C TRP A 26 3.94 2.09 -5.41
N LEU A 27 5.06 2.77 -5.14
CA LEU A 27 5.87 3.39 -6.20
C LEU A 27 6.43 2.33 -7.15
N ALA A 28 6.99 1.24 -6.63
CA ALA A 28 7.54 0.17 -7.47
C ALA A 28 6.44 -0.50 -8.31
N ASN A 29 5.27 -0.79 -7.72
CA ASN A 29 4.15 -1.39 -8.45
C ASN A 29 3.59 -0.47 -9.54
N GLY A 30 3.37 0.81 -9.22
CA GLY A 30 2.87 1.77 -10.19
C GLY A 30 3.85 2.01 -11.33
N LEU A 31 5.14 2.22 -11.01
CA LEU A 31 6.19 2.40 -12.02
C LEU A 31 6.35 1.17 -12.92
N ALA A 32 6.30 -0.05 -12.36
CA ALA A 32 6.40 -1.28 -13.15
C ALA A 32 5.25 -1.45 -14.15
N LYS A 33 4.07 -0.88 -13.88
CA LYS A 33 2.94 -0.89 -14.83
C LYS A 33 3.05 0.18 -15.91
N LEU A 34 3.67 1.33 -15.60
CA LEU A 34 3.75 2.47 -16.53
C LEU A 34 5.02 2.48 -17.38
N ILE A 35 6.11 1.84 -16.93
CA ILE A 35 7.38 1.80 -17.66
C ILE A 35 7.59 0.39 -18.23
N PRO A 36 7.47 0.19 -19.55
CA PRO A 36 7.76 -1.08 -20.19
C PRO A 36 9.20 -1.51 -19.92
N GLY A 37 9.40 -2.75 -19.45
CA GLY A 37 10.73 -3.36 -19.24
C GLY A 37 11.41 -3.06 -17.91
N VAL A 38 10.84 -2.21 -17.04
CA VAL A 38 11.38 -1.98 -15.68
C VAL A 38 10.84 -3.06 -14.73
N HIS A 39 11.52 -4.19 -14.70
CA HIS A 39 11.33 -5.23 -13.68
C HIS A 39 12.21 -4.90 -12.47
N VAL A 40 11.70 -4.12 -11.53
CA VAL A 40 12.45 -3.78 -10.30
C VAL A 40 12.55 -5.02 -9.41
N GLY A 41 13.66 -5.76 -9.54
CA GLY A 41 14.24 -6.61 -8.49
C GLY A 41 13.62 -7.99 -8.22
N VAL A 42 12.46 -8.30 -8.77
CA VAL A 42 11.91 -9.67 -8.78
C VAL A 42 11.29 -9.89 -10.15
N GLN A 43 11.80 -10.85 -10.92
CA GLN A 43 11.11 -11.36 -12.11
C GLN A 43 9.80 -12.01 -11.66
N PHE A 44 8.75 -11.21 -11.49
CA PHE A 44 7.39 -11.71 -11.57
C PHE A 44 7.17 -12.02 -13.05
N ALA A 45 7.55 -13.26 -13.43
CA ALA A 45 7.37 -13.91 -14.73
C ALA A 45 6.38 -13.18 -15.63
N GLU A 46 6.80 -12.72 -16.82
CA GLU A 46 5.98 -12.06 -17.86
C GLU A 46 4.49 -12.01 -17.49
N LYS A 47 4.14 -11.14 -16.54
CA LYS A 47 2.78 -11.13 -16.01
C LYS A 47 1.99 -10.36 -17.05
N GLY A 48 1.56 -11.08 -18.07
CA GLY A 48 0.60 -10.58 -19.06
C GLY A 48 -0.52 -9.86 -18.32
N ASN A 49 -1.05 -8.82 -18.97
CA ASN A 49 -2.02 -7.92 -18.37
C ASN A 49 -3.17 -8.71 -17.69
N PRO A 50 -3.29 -8.68 -16.34
CA PRO A 50 -4.28 -9.46 -15.61
C PRO A 50 -5.71 -8.99 -15.91
N PHE A 51 -5.89 -7.78 -16.42
CA PHE A 51 -7.17 -7.21 -16.79
C PHE A 51 -7.63 -7.65 -18.18
N THR A 52 -6.72 -7.90 -19.13
CA THR A 52 -7.12 -8.38 -20.46
C THR A 52 -7.84 -9.71 -20.35
N GLY A 53 -7.25 -10.69 -19.64
CA GLY A 53 -7.92 -11.98 -19.41
C GLY A 53 -9.17 -11.92 -18.52
N THR A 54 -9.33 -10.88 -17.70
CA THR A 54 -10.49 -10.68 -16.82
C THR A 54 -11.66 -10.06 -17.59
N LEU A 55 -11.41 -8.96 -18.31
CA LEU A 55 -12.43 -8.21 -19.03
C LEU A 55 -12.88 -8.93 -20.30
N ASP A 56 -12.00 -9.69 -20.94
CA ASP A 56 -12.39 -10.58 -22.04
C ASP A 56 -13.39 -11.64 -21.57
N LYS A 57 -13.17 -12.23 -20.37
CA LYS A 57 -14.12 -13.19 -19.77
C LYS A 57 -15.44 -12.55 -19.34
N MET A 58 -15.44 -11.26 -19.02
CA MET A 58 -16.67 -10.50 -18.75
C MET A 58 -17.36 -10.02 -20.04
N GLY A 59 -16.77 -10.26 -21.22
CA GLY A 59 -17.30 -9.83 -22.51
C GLY A 59 -17.07 -8.36 -22.84
N TRP A 60 -16.14 -7.70 -22.16
CA TRP A 60 -15.94 -6.24 -22.22
C TRP A 60 -14.90 -5.79 -23.27
N GLY A 61 -14.32 -6.72 -24.03
CA GLY A 61 -13.41 -6.42 -25.13
C GLY A 61 -11.98 -6.10 -24.69
N THR A 62 -11.02 -6.41 -25.56
CA THR A 62 -9.58 -6.47 -25.25
C THR A 62 -8.95 -5.11 -24.92
N GLY A 63 -9.48 -4.00 -25.48
CA GLY A 63 -8.95 -2.65 -25.27
C GLY A 63 -9.15 -2.08 -23.87
N LEU A 64 -10.18 -2.54 -23.13
CA LEU A 64 -10.40 -2.10 -21.75
C LEU A 64 -9.40 -2.71 -20.77
N GLY A 65 -8.81 -3.87 -21.10
CA GLY A 65 -7.77 -4.51 -20.29
C GLY A 65 -6.54 -3.65 -20.14
N GLU A 66 -6.02 -3.11 -21.24
CA GLU A 66 -4.84 -2.24 -21.24
C GLU A 66 -5.11 -0.92 -20.53
N PHE A 67 -6.26 -0.30 -20.81
CA PHE A 67 -6.67 0.90 -20.10
C PHE A 67 -6.74 0.66 -18.58
N ALA A 68 -7.43 -0.40 -18.13
CA ALA A 68 -7.54 -0.74 -16.72
C ALA A 68 -6.16 -0.99 -16.09
N TYR A 69 -5.24 -1.64 -16.80
CA TYR A 69 -3.89 -1.90 -16.30
C TYR A 69 -3.11 -0.61 -16.04
N TYR A 70 -3.03 0.29 -17.02
CA TYR A 70 -2.32 1.56 -16.87
C TYR A 70 -3.01 2.49 -15.87
N PHE A 71 -4.35 2.53 -15.88
CA PHE A 71 -5.13 3.28 -14.90
C PHE A 71 -4.81 2.82 -13.48
N THR A 72 -4.74 1.51 -13.26
CA THR A 72 -4.36 0.97 -11.95
C THR A 72 -2.93 1.35 -11.58
N GLY A 73 -1.99 1.36 -12.54
CA GLY A 73 -0.63 1.86 -12.32
C GLY A 73 -0.60 3.32 -11.86
N VAL A 74 -1.41 4.20 -12.44
CA VAL A 74 -1.55 5.60 -12.01
C VAL A 74 -2.09 5.67 -10.58
N VAL A 75 -3.15 4.92 -10.27
CA VAL A 75 -3.73 4.88 -8.92
C VAL A 75 -2.71 4.42 -7.88
N GLU A 76 -1.95 3.37 -8.20
CA GLU A 76 -0.88 2.87 -7.33
C GLU A 76 0.20 3.92 -7.09
N LEU A 77 0.62 4.66 -8.12
CA LEU A 77 1.56 5.78 -7.94
C LEU A 77 1.00 6.87 -7.03
N LEU A 78 -0.27 7.23 -7.17
CA LEU A 78 -0.91 8.22 -6.31
C LEU A 78 -0.89 7.77 -4.83
N VAL A 79 -1.12 6.48 -4.56
CA VAL A 79 -0.98 5.94 -3.20
C VAL A 79 0.47 6.01 -2.72
N GLY A 80 1.43 5.69 -3.59
CA GLY A 80 2.85 5.87 -3.31
C GLY A 80 3.18 7.31 -2.90
N LEU A 81 2.65 8.30 -3.62
CA LEU A 81 2.83 9.73 -3.32
C LEU A 81 2.18 10.14 -1.99
N ILE A 82 1.04 9.55 -1.60
CA ILE A 82 0.45 9.77 -0.27
C ILE A 82 1.43 9.31 0.83
N PHE A 83 2.03 8.14 0.67
CA PHE A 83 3.04 7.65 1.62
C PHE A 83 4.35 8.44 1.55
N THR A 84 4.76 8.93 0.37
CA THR A 84 5.88 9.86 0.25
C THR A 84 5.61 11.15 1.02
N TRP A 85 4.39 11.69 0.93
CA TRP A 85 4.02 12.86 1.72
C TRP A 85 4.05 12.58 3.21
N ALA A 86 3.53 11.43 3.66
CA ALA A 86 3.65 11.00 5.05
C ALA A 86 5.12 10.89 5.50
N LEU A 87 6.02 10.41 4.64
CA LEU A 87 7.46 10.37 4.91
C LEU A 87 8.07 11.77 5.03
N VAL A 88 7.68 12.71 4.18
CA VAL A 88 8.10 14.12 4.28
C VAL A 88 7.71 14.70 5.64
N GLN A 89 6.51 14.40 6.13
CA GLN A 89 6.05 14.83 7.46
C GLN A 89 6.94 14.25 8.59
N PHE A 90 7.45 13.03 8.44
CA PHE A 90 8.46 12.47 9.36
C PHE A 90 9.80 13.21 9.29
N ILE A 91 10.30 13.49 8.08
CA ILE A 91 11.58 14.20 7.86
C ILE A 91 11.51 15.61 8.43
N MET A 92 10.38 16.30 8.25
CA MET A 92 10.10 17.61 8.82
C MET A 92 9.84 17.59 10.33
N ARG A 93 9.91 16.42 10.97
CA ARG A 93 9.70 16.21 12.42
C ARG A 93 8.36 16.75 12.90
N THR A 94 7.33 16.63 12.08
CA THR A 94 5.98 17.03 12.46
C THR A 94 5.39 16.07 13.49
N GLY A 95 4.51 16.61 14.34
CA GLY A 95 3.82 15.84 15.37
C GLY A 95 2.92 14.74 14.79
N PRO A 96 2.53 13.74 15.59
CA PRO A 96 1.64 12.64 15.19
C PRO A 96 0.36 13.12 14.48
N ALA A 97 -0.22 14.24 14.95
CA ALA A 97 -1.45 14.81 14.41
C ALA A 97 -1.35 15.22 12.93
N ALA A 98 -0.17 15.65 12.47
CA ALA A 98 0.05 16.05 11.09
C ALA A 98 0.32 14.85 10.17
N ARG A 99 0.98 13.80 10.68
CA ARG A 99 1.43 12.64 9.88
C ARG A 99 0.40 11.51 9.80
N GLN A 100 -0.22 11.14 10.92
CA GLN A 100 -1.11 9.97 10.99
C GLN A 100 -2.29 10.01 10.01
N PRO A 101 -2.94 11.15 9.73
CA PRO A 101 -4.02 11.20 8.73
C PRO A 101 -3.59 10.71 7.35
N TRP A 102 -2.37 11.05 6.91
CA TRP A 102 -1.84 10.63 5.61
C TRP A 102 -1.49 9.15 5.58
N ILE A 103 -0.95 8.62 6.67
CA ILE A 103 -0.66 7.18 6.79
C ILE A 103 -1.96 6.39 6.71
N LEU A 104 -2.97 6.79 7.48
CA LEU A 104 -4.27 6.11 7.50
C LEU A 104 -4.99 6.23 6.16
N LEU A 105 -4.90 7.38 5.48
CA LEU A 105 -5.44 7.54 4.13
C LEU A 105 -4.76 6.58 3.14
N GLY A 106 -3.42 6.52 3.15
CA GLY A 106 -2.67 5.61 2.29
C GLY A 106 -3.04 4.14 2.53
N LEU A 107 -3.16 3.74 3.80
CA LEU A 107 -3.59 2.39 4.17
C LEU A 107 -5.05 2.11 3.75
N PHE A 108 -5.95 3.07 3.91
CA PHE A 108 -7.36 2.93 3.49
C PHE A 108 -7.48 2.73 1.98
N VAL A 109 -6.79 3.54 1.18
CA VAL A 109 -6.79 3.38 -0.29
C VAL A 109 -6.13 2.06 -0.69
N SER A 110 -5.09 1.63 0.03
CA SER A 110 -4.46 0.31 -0.15
C SER A 110 -5.47 -0.84 0.01
N VAL A 111 -6.31 -0.80 1.06
CA VAL A 111 -7.39 -1.78 1.27
C VAL A 111 -8.33 -1.83 0.08
N ILE A 112 -8.75 -0.67 -0.43
CA ILE A 112 -9.66 -0.60 -1.59
C ILE A 112 -9.03 -1.27 -2.81
N ILE A 113 -7.77 -0.96 -3.12
CA ILE A 113 -7.07 -1.53 -4.29
C ILE A 113 -6.96 -3.06 -4.15
N PHE A 114 -6.54 -3.56 -2.98
CA PHE A 114 -6.45 -5.00 -2.77
C PHE A 114 -7.80 -5.70 -2.79
N ALA A 115 -8.86 -5.05 -2.30
CA ALA A 115 -10.23 -5.57 -2.39
C ALA A 115 -10.68 -5.71 -3.85
N VAL A 116 -10.42 -4.70 -4.69
CA VAL A 116 -10.72 -4.75 -6.13
C VAL A 116 -9.97 -5.89 -6.81
N PHE A 117 -8.66 -6.04 -6.55
CA PHE A 117 -7.88 -7.14 -7.12
C PHE A 117 -8.33 -8.53 -6.62
N ALA A 118 -8.66 -8.66 -5.33
CA ALA A 118 -9.16 -9.91 -4.76
C ALA A 118 -10.52 -10.27 -5.37
N PHE A 119 -11.44 -9.29 -5.49
CA PHE A 119 -12.73 -9.46 -6.14
C PHE A 119 -12.56 -9.89 -7.60
N SER A 120 -11.70 -9.21 -8.36
CA SER A 120 -11.38 -9.59 -9.74
C SER A 120 -10.93 -11.04 -9.84
N ASN A 121 -10.01 -11.47 -8.99
CA ASN A 121 -9.51 -12.85 -8.98
C ASN A 121 -10.58 -13.89 -8.64
N VAL A 122 -11.52 -13.56 -7.75
CA VAL A 122 -12.64 -14.46 -7.38
C VAL A 122 -13.66 -14.56 -8.50
N VAL A 123 -14.07 -13.43 -9.08
CA VAL A 123 -15.17 -13.38 -10.05
C VAL A 123 -14.78 -13.99 -11.39
N THR A 124 -13.59 -13.72 -11.91
CA THR A 124 -13.24 -14.16 -13.27
C THR A 124 -12.58 -15.53 -13.33
N ALA A 125 -12.23 -16.10 -12.16
CA ALA A 125 -11.47 -17.34 -12.01
C ALA A 125 -10.20 -17.41 -12.89
N SER A 126 -9.80 -16.29 -13.51
CA SER A 126 -8.51 -16.14 -14.17
C SER A 126 -7.52 -15.97 -13.03
N ARG A 127 -6.54 -16.86 -12.95
CA ARG A 127 -5.46 -16.81 -11.97
C ARG A 127 -4.16 -16.33 -12.63
N PRO A 128 -4.10 -15.16 -13.32
CA PRO A 128 -2.82 -14.63 -13.75
C PRO A 128 -1.95 -14.30 -12.52
N THR A 129 -2.58 -14.07 -11.36
CA THR A 129 -1.91 -14.01 -10.06
C THR A 129 -2.65 -14.82 -8.99
N PRO A 130 -1.92 -15.54 -8.12
CA PRO A 130 -2.53 -16.26 -7.01
C PRO A 130 -3.30 -15.33 -6.05
N LEU A 131 -4.53 -15.69 -5.70
CA LEU A 131 -5.38 -14.98 -4.72
C LEU A 131 -4.66 -14.76 -3.39
N ILE A 132 -3.79 -15.71 -3.00
CA ILE A 132 -3.00 -15.67 -1.77
C ILE A 132 -2.16 -14.40 -1.65
N TRP A 133 -1.68 -13.83 -2.75
CA TRP A 133 -0.88 -12.60 -2.70
C TRP A 133 -1.73 -11.41 -2.24
N HIS A 134 -2.92 -11.25 -2.82
CA HIS A 134 -3.82 -10.14 -2.50
C HIS A 134 -4.37 -10.26 -1.08
N THR A 135 -4.73 -11.47 -0.63
CA THR A 135 -5.17 -11.71 0.75
C THR A 135 -4.05 -11.51 1.76
N THR A 136 -2.80 -11.90 1.41
CA THR A 136 -1.62 -11.63 2.26
C THR A 136 -1.43 -10.13 2.43
N TYR A 137 -1.43 -9.36 1.34
CA TYR A 137 -1.28 -7.92 1.43
C TYR A 137 -2.44 -7.25 2.17
N PHE A 138 -3.66 -7.75 2.04
CA PHE A 138 -4.80 -7.30 2.86
C PHE A 138 -4.51 -7.49 4.35
N GLY A 139 -3.96 -8.65 4.75
CA GLY A 139 -3.52 -8.91 6.12
C GLY A 139 -2.39 -7.98 6.57
N VAL A 140 -1.38 -7.73 5.72
CA VAL A 140 -0.27 -6.82 6.02
C VAL A 140 -0.76 -5.37 6.21
N VAL A 141 -1.73 -4.92 5.41
CA VAL A 141 -2.39 -3.61 5.61
C VAL A 141 -3.11 -3.58 6.96
N GLY A 142 -3.84 -4.64 7.31
CA GLY A 142 -4.51 -4.77 8.60
C GLY A 142 -3.55 -4.68 9.79
N VAL A 143 -2.43 -5.40 9.73
CA VAL A 143 -1.37 -5.31 10.76
C VAL A 143 -0.78 -3.91 10.81
N SER A 144 -0.50 -3.30 9.66
CA SER A 144 0.00 -1.92 9.58
C SER A 144 -0.96 -0.94 10.25
N TRP A 145 -2.26 -1.06 10.00
CA TRP A 145 -3.28 -0.23 10.62
C TRP A 145 -3.31 -0.38 12.15
N LEU A 146 -3.26 -1.62 12.64
CA LEU A 146 -3.22 -1.90 14.08
C LEU A 146 -1.98 -1.30 14.74
N VAL A 147 -0.83 -1.33 14.07
CA VAL A 147 0.39 -0.66 14.55
C VAL A 147 0.14 0.85 14.70
N ILE A 148 -0.34 1.53 13.66
CA ILE A 148 -0.55 2.99 13.69
C ILE A 148 -1.58 3.39 14.76
N VAL A 149 -2.74 2.72 14.80
CA VAL A 149 -3.81 3.04 15.76
C VAL A 149 -3.40 2.67 17.18
N GLY A 150 -2.81 1.49 17.38
CA GLY A 150 -2.34 1.05 18.68
C GLY A 150 -1.30 2.01 19.27
N GLN A 151 -0.42 2.55 18.43
CA GLN A 151 0.55 3.56 18.85
C GLN A 151 -0.11 4.88 19.22
N GLY A 152 -1.07 5.36 18.44
CA GLY A 152 -1.84 6.56 18.79
C GLY A 152 -2.62 6.43 20.10
N MET A 153 -3.22 5.25 20.36
CA MET A 153 -3.91 4.98 21.63
C MET A 153 -2.94 4.93 22.80
N TRP A 154 -1.77 4.32 22.61
CA TRP A 154 -0.76 4.20 23.65
C TRP A 154 -0.18 5.57 24.03
N SER A 155 0.21 6.40 23.05
CA SER A 155 0.78 7.74 23.32
C SER A 155 -0.16 8.63 24.15
N ARG A 156 -1.46 8.57 23.85
CA ARG A 156 -2.50 9.27 24.62
C ARG A 156 -2.62 8.74 26.04
N ALA A 157 -2.54 7.42 26.22
CA ALA A 157 -2.62 6.80 27.54
C ALA A 157 -1.37 7.10 28.40
N SER A 158 -0.20 7.28 27.79
CA SER A 158 1.04 7.61 28.50
C SER A 158 1.28 9.10 28.73
N GLY A 159 0.40 9.99 28.25
CA GLY A 159 0.57 11.44 28.38
C GLY A 159 1.81 11.99 27.67
N SER A 160 2.30 11.30 26.64
CA SER A 160 3.52 11.67 25.90
C SER A 160 3.25 12.60 24.71
N ASP A 161 2.03 13.11 24.60
CA ASP A 161 1.58 14.01 23.52
C ASP A 161 1.81 15.52 23.87
N GLU A 162 2.53 15.82 24.96
CA GLU A 162 2.99 17.19 25.31
C GLU A 162 4.41 17.49 24.81
#